data_AF-A0ABD5TH11-F1
#
_entry.id   AF-A0ABD5TH11-F1
#
_cell.length_a   1.000
_cell.length_b   1.000
_cell.length_c   1.000
_cell.angle_alpha   90.00
_cell.angle_beta   90.00
_cell.angle_gamma   90.00
#
_symmetry.space_group_name_H-M   'P 1'
#
loop_
_entity.id
_entity.type
_entity.pdbx_description
1 polymer ?
#
loop_
_entity_poly.entity_id
_entity_poly.type
_entity_poly.pdbx_seq_one_letter_code
_entity_poly.pdbx_strand_id
1 'polypeptide(L)' 'MRSDLLRLVADVEGFGLFRPGEAEGWREDIEAAEVVPELMRINESLLQSIEDRDGYEEFREQVGVSRGSPAAPVDRAQK' A
#
# COMPACT_ATOMS: atom_id res chain seq x y z
N MET A 1 -4.61 -11.71 -4.34
CA MET A 1 -4.05 -10.51 -4.99
C MET A 1 -5.08 -9.42 -5.20
N ARG A 2 -6.15 -9.61 -5.99
CA ARG A 2 -7.20 -8.58 -6.15
C ARG A 2 -7.80 -8.16 -4.80
N SER A 3 -8.22 -9.12 -3.98
CA SER A 3 -8.78 -8.85 -2.65
C SER A 3 -7.80 -8.15 -1.71
N ASP A 4 -6.51 -8.48 -1.80
CA ASP A 4 -5.46 -7.82 -1.01
C ASP A 4 -5.30 -6.35 -1.42
N LEU A 5 -5.40 -6.07 -2.72
CA LEU A 5 -5.31 -4.72 -3.26
C LEU A 5 -6.57 -3.89 -2.94
N LEU A 6 -7.76 -4.49 -2.99
CA LEU A 6 -9.00 -3.84 -2.52
C LEU A 6 -8.94 -3.53 -1.02
N ARG A 7 -8.35 -4.43 -0.23
CA ARG A 7 -8.11 -4.18 1.20
C ARG A 7 -7.13 -3.03 1.40
N LEU A 8 -6.03 -2.99 0.65
CA LEU A 8 -5.08 -1.88 0.71
C LEU A 8 -5.76 -0.53 0.42
N VAL A 9 -6.61 -0.46 -0.61
CA VAL A 9 -7.41 0.74 -0.90
C VAL A 9 -8.30 1.12 0.30
N ALA A 10 -9.00 0.17 0.91
CA ALA A 10 -9.82 0.44 2.08
C ALA A 10 -8.99 0.92 3.29
N ASP A 11 -7.80 0.36 3.51
CA ASP A 11 -6.90 0.77 4.59
C ASP A 11 -6.38 2.20 4.36
N VAL A 12 -5.99 2.55 3.13
CA VAL A 12 -5.53 3.89 2.73
C VAL A 12 -6.67 4.93 2.84
N GLU A 13 -7.89 4.55 2.44
CA GLU A 13 -9.10 5.37 2.57
C GLU A 13 -9.44 5.62 4.05
N GLY A 14 -9.43 4.56 4.87
CA GLY A 14 -9.71 4.65 6.30
C GLY A 14 -8.69 5.49 7.07
N PHE A 15 -7.44 5.52 6.60
CA PHE A 15 -6.40 6.41 7.13
C PHE A 15 -6.58 7.87 6.68
N GLY A 16 -7.34 8.11 5.62
CA GLY A 16 -7.59 9.45 5.08
C GLY A 16 -6.50 9.97 4.14
N LEU A 17 -5.69 9.08 3.54
CA LEU A 17 -4.65 9.48 2.59
C LEU A 17 -5.22 9.83 1.22
N PHE A 18 -6.39 9.30 0.86
CA PHE A 18 -7.04 9.60 -0.41
C PHE A 18 -7.72 10.95 -0.44
N ARG A 19 -7.76 11.55 -1.62
CA ARG A 19 -8.64 12.69 -1.90
C ARG A 19 -10.08 12.17 -2.09
N PRO A 20 -11.10 13.01 -1.88
CA PRO A 20 -12.48 12.62 -2.15
C PRO A 20 -12.65 12.06 -3.58
N GLY A 21 -13.23 10.87 -3.70
CA GLY A 21 -13.48 10.20 -4.99
C GLY A 21 -12.32 9.36 -5.53
N GLU A 22 -11.15 9.40 -4.90
CA GLU A 22 -9.97 8.69 -5.40
C GLU A 22 -10.02 7.19 -5.10
N ALA A 23 -10.57 6.80 -3.95
CA ALA A 23 -10.70 5.40 -3.56
C ALA A 23 -11.61 4.62 -4.52
N GLU A 24 -12.67 5.26 -5.02
CA GLU A 24 -13.59 4.72 -6.01
C GLU A 24 -12.88 4.42 -7.34
N GLY A 25 -12.08 5.37 -7.85
CA GLY A 25 -11.30 5.16 -9.08
C GLY A 25 -10.33 3.99 -8.97
N TRP A 26 -9.63 3.88 -7.83
CA TRP A 26 -8.76 2.71 -7.59
C TRP A 26 -9.55 1.39 -7.56
N ARG A 27 -10.73 1.36 -6.90
CA ARG A 27 -11.59 0.16 -6.87
C ARG A 27 -12.03 -0.24 -8.28
N GLU A 28 -12.46 0.72 -9.10
CA GLU A 28 -12.85 0.47 -10.49
C GLU A 28 -11.71 -0.11 -11.32
N ASP A 29 -10.50 0.46 -11.26
CA ASP A 29 -9.34 -0.04 -11.98
C ASP A 29 -8.95 -1.48 -11.56
N ILE A 30 -9.04 -1.79 -10.26
CA ILE A 30 -8.74 -3.12 -9.70
C ILE A 30 -9.78 -4.17 -10.16
N GLU A 31 -11.05 -3.78 -10.22
CA GLU A 31 -12.14 -4.62 -10.69
C GLU A 31 -12.04 -4.86 -12.20
N ALA A 32 -11.64 -3.85 -12.97
CA ALA A 32 -11.48 -3.92 -14.41
C ALA A 32 -10.24 -4.70 -14.86
N ALA A 33 -9.18 -4.75 -14.06
CA ALA A 33 -7.96 -5.49 -14.39
C ALA A 33 -8.27 -6.98 -14.61
N GLU A 34 -7.88 -7.56 -15.75
CA GLU A 34 -8.19 -8.96 -16.08
C GLU A 34 -7.04 -9.90 -15.74
N VAL A 35 -5.82 -9.37 -15.70
CA VAL A 35 -4.59 -10.17 -15.53
C VAL A 35 -3.75 -9.74 -14.33
N VAL A 36 -3.02 -10.70 -13.76
CA VAL A 36 -2.12 -10.47 -12.62
C VAL A 36 -1.13 -9.31 -12.86
N PRO A 37 -0.46 -9.18 -14.03
CA PRO A 37 0.45 -8.06 -14.28
C PRO A 37 -0.20 -6.66 -14.26
N GLU A 38 -1.51 -6.54 -14.50
CA GLU A 38 -2.23 -5.26 -14.37
C GLU A 38 -2.43 -4.90 -12.90
N LEU A 39 -2.87 -5.87 -12.09
CA LEU A 39 -3.02 -5.69 -10.65
C LEU A 39 -1.68 -5.33 -9.96
N MET A 40 -0.55 -5.87 -10.43
CA MET A 40 0.77 -5.46 -9.91
C MET A 40 1.10 -3.99 -10.25
N ARG A 41 0.82 -3.56 -11.48
CA ARG A 41 1.01 -2.16 -11.90
C ARG A 41 0.10 -1.21 -11.13
N ILE A 42 -1.15 -1.60 -10.89
CA ILE A 42 -2.08 -0.81 -10.07
C ILE A 42 -1.56 -0.68 -8.64
N ASN A 43 -1.07 -1.77 -8.03
CA ASN A 43 -0.48 -1.72 -6.69
C ASN A 43 0.72 -0.76 -6.60
N GLU A 44 1.64 -0.81 -7.57
CA GLU A 44 2.78 0.11 -7.61
C GLU A 44 2.33 1.56 -7.78
N SER A 45 1.40 1.80 -8.71
CA SER A 45 0.89 3.15 -8.98
C SER A 45 0.13 3.73 -7.78
N LEU A 46 -0.64 2.91 -7.07
CA LEU A 46 -1.32 3.29 -5.85
C LEU A 46 -0.31 3.74 -4.79
N LEU A 47 0.68 2.91 -4.48
CA LEU A 47 1.70 3.22 -3.46
C LEU A 47 2.48 4.49 -3.81
N GLN A 48 2.85 4.69 -5.08
CA GLN A 48 3.52 5.91 -5.52
C GLN A 48 2.62 7.15 -5.38
N SER A 49 1.33 7.03 -5.70
CA SER A 49 0.39 8.16 -5.65
C SER A 49 0.16 8.71 -4.24
N ILE A 50 0.44 7.91 -3.21
CA ILE A 50 0.26 8.26 -1.81
C ILE A 50 1.60 8.50 -1.08
N GLU A 51 2.73 8.20 -1.71
CA GLU A 51 4.06 8.24 -1.08
C GLU A 51 4.45 9.62 -0.55
N ASP A 52 4.09 10.67 -1.29
CA ASP A 52 4.39 12.06 -0.93
C ASP A 52 3.30 12.73 -0.07
N ARG A 53 2.32 11.97 0.44
CA ARG A 53 1.20 12.53 1.22
C ARG A 53 1.53 12.55 2.72
N ASP A 54 1.11 13.63 3.36
CA ASP A 54 1.19 13.74 4.83
C ASP A 54 0.43 12.57 5.48
N GLY A 55 1.10 11.86 6.38
CA GLY A 55 0.58 10.65 7.03
C GLY A 55 0.95 9.32 6.36
N TYR A 56 1.61 9.34 5.19
CA TYR A 56 2.00 8.09 4.51
C TYR A 56 3.00 7.24 5.33
N GLU A 57 3.99 7.86 5.98
CA GLU A 57 4.93 7.13 6.83
C GLU A 57 4.23 6.47 8.02
N GLU A 58 3.29 7.16 8.67
CA GLU A 58 2.49 6.59 9.77
C GLU A 58 1.60 5.44 9.30
N PHE A 59 0.97 5.59 8.13
CA PHE A 59 0.22 4.53 7.48
C PHE A 59 1.11 3.30 7.20
N ARG A 60 2.32 3.51 6.68
CA ARG A 60 3.27 2.42 6.39
C ARG A 60 3.64 1.64 7.64
N GLU A 61 3.86 2.34 8.75
CA GLU A 61 4.17 1.73 10.04
C GLU A 61 2.99 0.91 10.59
N GLN A 62 1.75 1.41 10.48
CA GLN A 62 0.56 0.72 10.98
C GLN A 62 0.14 -0.49 10.14
N VAL A 63 0.16 -0.36 8.81
CA VAL A 63 -0.31 -1.42 7.90
C VAL A 63 0.80 -2.46 7.66
N GLY A 64 2.01 -2.21 8.16
CA GLY A 64 3.14 -3.10 7.97
C GLY A 64 3.52 -3.20 6.49
N VAL A 65 3.36 -2.11 5.73
CA VAL A 65 3.85 -2.01 4.35
C VAL A 65 5.36 -1.88 4.43
N SER A 66 6.01 -3.00 4.77
CA SER A 66 7.45 -3.18 4.68
C SER A 66 7.81 -3.13 3.20
N ARG A 67 8.06 -1.92 2.67
CA ARG A 67 9.04 -1.77 1.60
C ARG A 67 10.35 -2.29 2.18
N GLY A 68 10.65 -3.57 1.88
CA GLY A 68 11.81 -4.34 2.29
C GLY A 68 12.67 -3.75 3.40
N SER A 69 12.43 -4.15 4.64
CA SER A 69 13.47 -4.06 5.67
C SER A 69 14.29 -5.36 5.59
N PRO A 70 15.52 -5.35 5.05
CA PRO A 70 16.42 -6.45 5.28
C PRO A 70 16.72 -6.41 6.78
N ALA A 71 16.32 -7.48 7.47
CA ALA A 71 16.57 -7.68 8.89
C ALA A 71 17.97 -7.16 9.27
N ALA A 72 18.03 -6.08 10.05
CA ALA A 72 19.24 -5.75 10.77
C ALA A 72 19.53 -6.96 11.68
N PRO A 73 20.68 -7.64 11.56
CA PRO A 73 21.00 -8.72 12.46
C PRO A 73 21.10 -8.13 13.86
N VAL A 74 20.25 -8.66 14.75
CA VAL A 74 20.29 -8.37 16.18
C VAL A 74 21.71 -8.56 16.70
N ASP A 75 22.29 -7.45 17.17
CA ASP A 75 23.55 -7.46 17.90
C ASP A 75 23.38 -8.36 19.12
N ARG A 76 23.93 -9.56 19.03
CA ARG A 76 24.02 -10.48 20.16
C ARG A 76 25.41 -10.33 20.77
N ALA A 77 25.63 -9.20 21.42
CA ALA A 77 26.63 -9.11 22.47
C ALA A 77 26.33 -10.19 23.53
N GLN A 78 27.06 -11.30 23.45
CA GLN A 78 27.20 -12.26 24.53
C GLN A 78 28.69 -12.31 24.87
N LYS A 79 29.00 -11.50 25.88
CA LYS A 79 29.97 -11.66 26.97
C LYS A 79 31.02 -12.77 26.86
#